data_AF-A0A2I0JLD1-F1
#
_entry.id   AF-A0A2I0JLD1-F1
#
_cell.length_a   1.000
_cell.length_b   1.000
_cell.length_c   1.000
_cell.angle_alpha   90.00
_cell.angle_beta   90.00
_cell.angle_gamma   90.00
#
_symmetry.space_group_name_H-M   'P 1'
#
loop_
_entity.id
_entity.type
_entity.pdbx_description
1 polymer ?
#
loop_
_entity_poly.entity_id
_entity_poly.type
_entity_poly.pdbx_seq_one_letter_code
_entity_poly.pdbx_strand_id
1 'polypeptide(L)'
;MKLCTVEVMCRLLMSKIEPELISGLLFQFNIFLEGMGDLPLNIPGTRFHRAMTSANTIRRELQVLLRQRRVELDRNVASPVQDIRSYFLVNADENGKLMPEVDIANEMLVLLFAGHNMTTSASQRAA
;
A
#
# COMPACT_ATOMS: atom_id res chain seq x y z
N MET A 1 -16.38 8.38 -7.13
CA MET A 1 -16.22 8.04 -5.71
C MET A 1 -15.19 6.91 -5.56
N LYS A 2 -13.88 7.14 -5.85
CA LYS A 2 -12.91 6.04 -6.02
C LYS A 2 -11.55 6.22 -5.31
N LEU A 3 -11.07 7.46 -5.15
CA LEU A 3 -9.80 7.74 -4.44
C LEU A 3 -9.96 7.90 -2.91
N CYS A 4 -11.14 8.33 -2.43
CA CYS A 4 -11.39 8.43 -0.99
C CYS A 4 -11.21 7.10 -0.25
N THR A 5 -11.55 5.96 -0.87
CA THR A 5 -11.32 4.65 -0.22
C THR A 5 -9.82 4.38 -0.05
N VAL A 6 -9.01 4.65 -1.08
CA VAL A 6 -7.57 4.42 -1.01
C VAL A 6 -6.96 5.32 0.04
N GLU A 7 -7.39 6.58 0.11
CA GLU A 7 -6.97 7.52 1.14
C GLU A 7 -7.31 7.03 2.56
N VAL A 8 -8.54 6.58 2.78
CA VAL A 8 -8.97 6.01 4.07
C VAL A 8 -8.14 4.79 4.43
N MET A 9 -7.92 3.88 3.47
CA MET A 9 -7.09 2.69 3.68
C MET A 9 -5.64 3.06 3.98
N CYS A 10 -5.08 4.09 3.33
CA CYS A 10 -3.74 4.59 3.63
C CYS A 10 -3.66 5.10 5.07
N ARG A 11 -4.64 5.87 5.53
CA ARG A 11 -4.68 6.36 6.92
C ARG A 11 -4.84 5.21 7.92
N LEU A 12 -5.70 4.24 7.64
CA LEU A 12 -5.94 3.06 8.49
C LEU A 12 -4.72 2.14 8.59
N LEU A 13 -4.13 1.80 7.45
CA LEU A 13 -2.99 0.87 7.41
C LEU A 13 -1.74 1.51 7.99
N MET A 14 -1.60 2.84 7.88
CA MET A 14 -0.31 3.46 8.04
C MET A 14 -0.15 4.44 9.20
N SER A 15 -1.23 5.03 9.71
CA SER A 15 -1.28 5.99 10.83
C SER A 15 -0.27 7.16 10.74
N LYS A 16 -0.77 8.41 10.85
CA LYS A 16 0.06 9.64 10.80
C LYS A 16 0.95 9.74 9.54
N ILE A 17 0.33 9.77 8.36
CA ILE A 17 1.03 10.09 7.12
C ILE A 17 0.78 11.56 6.75
N GLU A 18 1.85 12.25 6.32
CA GLU A 18 1.78 13.60 5.76
C GLU A 18 0.88 13.67 4.50
N PRO A 19 0.00 14.67 4.38
CA PRO A 19 -0.94 14.80 3.26
C PRO A 19 -0.28 14.71 1.87
N GLU A 20 0.93 15.23 1.72
CA GLU A 20 1.69 15.24 0.47
C GLU A 20 2.07 13.82 0.04
N LEU A 21 2.42 12.95 0.99
CA LEU A 21 2.75 11.56 0.71
C LEU A 21 1.50 10.77 0.35
N ILE A 22 0.36 11.04 1.01
CA ILE A 22 -0.94 10.46 0.61
C ILE A 22 -1.26 10.85 -0.83
N SER A 23 -1.07 12.13 -1.19
CA SER A 23 -1.33 12.62 -2.55
C SER A 23 -0.45 11.92 -3.59
N GLY A 24 0.85 11.79 -3.33
CA GLY A 24 1.78 11.07 -4.19
C GLY A 24 1.40 9.60 -4.38
N LEU A 25 1.05 8.93 -3.27
CA LEU A 25 0.63 7.54 -3.28
C LEU A 25 -0.67 7.35 -4.06
N LEU A 26 -1.67 8.23 -3.86
CA LEU A 26 -2.93 8.22 -4.60
C LEU A 26 -2.73 8.42 -6.11
N PHE A 27 -1.81 9.32 -6.49
CA PHE A 27 -1.48 9.56 -7.89
C PHE A 27 -0.90 8.29 -8.54
N GLN A 28 0.09 7.66 -7.91
CA GLN A 28 0.66 6.40 -8.41
C GLN A 28 -0.38 5.28 -8.42
N PHE A 29 -1.24 5.24 -7.41
CA PHE A 29 -2.28 4.22 -7.30
C PHE A 29 -3.32 4.34 -8.43
N ASN A 30 -3.65 5.56 -8.86
CA ASN A 30 -4.54 5.77 -9.99
C ASN A 30 -3.93 5.20 -11.29
N ILE A 31 -2.66 5.48 -11.56
CA ILE A 31 -1.94 4.93 -12.73
C ILE A 31 -1.88 3.40 -12.66
N PHE A 32 -1.64 2.85 -11.46
CA PHE A 32 -1.68 1.41 -11.23
C PHE A 32 -3.04 0.81 -11.59
N LEU A 33 -4.14 1.35 -11.05
CA LEU A 33 -5.50 0.85 -11.32
C LEU A 33 -5.88 0.94 -12.80
N GLU A 34 -5.49 2.00 -13.50
CA GLU A 34 -5.79 2.18 -14.92
C GLU A 34 -5.25 1.05 -15.81
N GLY A 35 -4.09 0.49 -15.47
CA GLY A 35 -3.49 -0.60 -16.24
C GLY A 35 -3.83 -2.01 -15.76
N MET A 36 -4.48 -2.17 -14.60
CA MET A 36 -4.84 -3.48 -14.04
C MET A 36 -5.99 -4.16 -14.80
N GLY A 37 -6.79 -3.40 -15.55
CA GLY A 37 -7.86 -3.93 -16.41
C GLY A 37 -7.41 -4.22 -17.85
N ASP A 38 -6.17 -3.88 -18.22
CA ASP A 38 -5.64 -4.04 -19.57
C ASP A 38 -4.98 -5.41 -19.76
N LEU A 39 -4.64 -5.72 -21.02
CA LEU A 39 -3.91 -6.94 -21.37
C LEU A 39 -2.54 -6.98 -20.62
N PRO A 40 -2.17 -8.11 -19.97
CA PRO A 40 -0.98 -8.21 -19.13
C PRO A 40 0.32 -8.33 -19.94
N LEU A 41 0.57 -7.36 -20.84
CA LEU A 41 1.79 -7.24 -21.63
C LEU A 41 2.66 -6.12 -21.06
N ASN A 42 3.76 -6.51 -20.42
CA ASN A 42 4.73 -5.60 -19.81
C ASN A 42 5.75 -5.08 -20.84
N ILE A 43 5.28 -4.29 -21.81
CA ILE A 43 6.10 -3.71 -22.89
C ILE A 43 6.07 -2.19 -22.75
N PRO A 44 7.20 -1.47 -22.88
CA PRO A 44 7.23 -0.01 -22.85
C PRO A 44 6.17 0.61 -23.78
N GLY A 45 5.40 1.56 -23.24
CA GLY A 45 4.28 2.20 -23.95
C GLY A 45 2.90 1.62 -23.65
N THR A 46 2.79 0.38 -23.15
CA THR A 46 1.49 -0.17 -22.73
C THR A 46 1.01 0.43 -21.41
N ARG A 47 -0.31 0.40 -21.20
CA ARG A 47 -0.92 0.80 -19.93
C ARG A 47 -0.51 -0.14 -18.78
N PHE A 48 -0.47 -1.46 -19.05
CA PHE A 48 0.00 -2.45 -18.07
C PHE A 48 1.46 -2.19 -17.64
N HIS A 49 2.36 -1.82 -18.56
CA HIS A 49 3.73 -1.46 -18.20
C HIS A 49 3.81 -0.24 -17.29
N ARG A 50 2.99 0.80 -17.54
CA ARG A 50 2.89 1.96 -16.65
C ARG A 50 2.37 1.56 -15.28
N ALA A 51 1.34 0.71 -15.21
CA ALA A 51 0.83 0.20 -13.96
C ALA A 51 1.87 -0.57 -13.15
N MET A 52 2.71 -1.40 -13.79
CA MET A 52 3.82 -2.09 -13.13
C MET A 52 4.90 -1.14 -12.63
N THR A 53 5.18 -0.07 -13.38
CA THR A 53 6.11 0.97 -12.95
C THR A 53 5.57 1.74 -11.73
N SER A 54 4.29 2.09 -11.73
CA SER A 54 3.64 2.72 -10.57
C SER A 54 3.56 1.80 -9.37
N ALA A 55 3.25 0.50 -9.55
CA ALA A 55 3.29 -0.49 -8.48
C ALA A 55 4.69 -0.56 -7.83
N ASN A 56 5.76 -0.51 -8.62
CA ASN A 56 7.12 -0.48 -8.09
C ASN A 56 7.42 0.81 -7.32
N THR A 57 6.89 1.94 -7.78
CA THR A 57 7.03 3.24 -7.09
C THR A 57 6.32 3.21 -5.74
N ILE A 58 5.07 2.74 -5.72
CA ILE A 58 4.28 2.54 -4.49
C ILE A 58 5.03 1.66 -3.50
N ARG A 59 5.52 0.49 -3.93
CA ARG A 59 6.28 -0.42 -3.04
C ARG A 59 7.50 0.27 -2.43
N ARG A 60 8.23 1.09 -3.19
CA ARG A 60 9.39 1.83 -2.66
C ARG A 60 8.99 2.87 -1.62
N GLU A 61 7.92 3.62 -1.86
CA GLU A 61 7.39 4.59 -0.89
C GLU A 61 6.94 3.91 0.41
N LEU A 62 6.22 2.80 0.30
CA LEU A 62 5.81 1.98 1.45
C LEU A 62 7.02 1.43 2.22
N GLN A 63 8.08 1.00 1.53
CA GLN A 63 9.31 0.56 2.19
C GLN A 63 10.01 1.70 2.95
N VAL A 64 10.04 2.92 2.40
CA VAL A 64 10.60 4.08 3.11
C VAL A 64 9.83 4.34 4.40
N LEU A 65 8.51 4.28 4.34
CA LEU A 65 7.65 4.37 5.51
C LEU A 65 7.93 3.26 6.54
N LEU A 66 8.06 2.01 6.10
CA LEU A 66 8.37 0.89 6.99
C LEU A 66 9.72 1.08 7.70
N ARG A 67 10.76 1.53 6.98
CA ARG A 67 12.07 1.83 7.57
C ARG A 67 12.01 2.93 8.62
N GLN A 68 11.30 4.02 8.34
CA GLN A 68 11.09 5.08 9.32
C GLN A 68 10.42 4.55 10.58
N ARG A 69 9.37 3.73 10.42
CA ARG A 69 8.67 3.13 11.55
C ARG A 69 9.55 2.18 12.35
N ARG A 70 10.40 1.37 11.71
CA ARG A 70 11.37 0.52 12.41
C ARG A 70 12.24 1.34 13.36
N VAL A 71 12.79 2.46 12.86
CA VAL A 71 13.61 3.37 13.66
C VAL A 71 12.80 3.99 14.83
N GLU A 72 11.55 4.35 14.61
CA GLU A 72 10.66 4.88 15.68
C GLU A 72 10.38 3.83 16.77
N LEU A 73 10.17 2.56 16.38
CA LEU A 73 9.98 1.44 17.30
C LEU A 73 11.26 1.18 18.11
N ASP A 74 12.42 1.14 17.45
CA ASP A 74 13.71 0.93 18.11
C ASP A 74 14.04 2.05 19.12
N ARG A 75 13.55 3.27 18.85
CA ARG A 75 13.69 4.43 19.76
C ARG A 75 12.59 4.53 20.82
N ASN A 76 11.65 3.58 20.89
CA ASN A 76 10.47 3.61 21.76
C ASN A 76 9.59 4.86 21.59
N VAL A 77 9.58 5.46 20.39
CA VAL A 77 8.77 6.65 20.05
C VAL A 77 7.41 6.24 19.47
N ALA A 78 7.34 5.07 18.83
CA ALA A 78 6.11 4.45 18.35
C ALA A 78 5.76 3.20 19.16
N SER A 79 4.47 2.88 19.27
CA SER A 79 4.01 1.64 19.91
C SER A 79 3.82 0.51 18.88
N PRO A 80 4.24 -0.73 19.20
CA PRO A 80 4.11 -1.87 18.31
C PRO A 80 2.66 -2.28 18.00
N VAL A 81 1.67 -1.80 18.77
CA VAL A 81 0.24 -2.16 18.62
C VAL A 81 -0.57 -1.05 17.92
N GLN A 82 0.08 0.01 17.43
CA GLN A 82 -0.64 1.19 16.93
C GLN A 82 -1.28 1.02 15.54
N ASP A 83 -0.69 0.22 14.65
CA ASP A 83 -1.21 0.01 13.31
C ASP A 83 -0.66 -1.28 12.65
N ILE A 84 -1.23 -1.61 11.49
CA ILE A 84 -0.88 -2.79 10.70
C ILE A 84 0.60 -2.79 10.27
N ARG A 85 1.23 -1.63 10.04
CA ARG A 85 2.67 -1.55 9.74
C ARG A 85 3.51 -1.97 10.93
N SER A 86 3.21 -1.44 12.12
CA SER A 86 3.90 -1.80 13.35
C SER A 86 3.74 -3.30 13.63
N TYR A 87 2.54 -3.86 13.43
CA TYR A 87 2.28 -5.29 13.56
C TYR A 87 3.18 -6.11 12.63
N PHE A 88 3.19 -5.80 11.33
CA PHE A 88 4.03 -6.53 10.36
C PHE A 88 5.53 -6.45 10.66
N LEU A 89 6.00 -5.34 11.25
CA LEU A 89 7.42 -5.18 11.58
C LEU A 89 7.85 -6.02 12.79
N VAL A 90 6.97 -6.27 13.76
CA VAL A 90 7.34 -6.92 15.03
C VAL A 90 6.81 -8.34 15.16
N ASN A 91 5.81 -8.72 14.38
CA ASN A 91 5.20 -10.04 14.46
C ASN A 91 5.98 -11.04 13.61
N ALA A 92 6.62 -11.99 14.29
CA ALA A 92 7.29 -13.11 13.66
C ALA A 92 6.27 -14.19 13.21
N ASP A 93 6.64 -14.95 12.19
CA ASP A 93 5.92 -16.17 11.82
C ASP A 93 6.08 -17.28 12.86
N GLU A 94 5.46 -18.44 12.59
CA GLU A 94 5.53 -19.63 13.44
C GLU A 94 6.96 -20.15 13.70
N ASN A 95 7.92 -19.78 12.85
CA ASN A 95 9.33 -20.15 12.97
C ASN A 95 10.17 -19.06 13.65
N GLY A 96 9.54 -17.99 14.14
CA GLY A 96 10.23 -16.86 14.76
C GLY A 96 10.89 -15.90 13.75
N LYS A 97 10.57 -16.00 12.46
CA LYS A 97 11.13 -15.14 11.41
C LYS A 97 10.25 -13.92 11.17
N LEU A 98 10.86 -12.73 11.20
CA LEU A 98 10.18 -11.48 10.84
C LEU A 98 9.98 -11.38 9.32
N MET A 99 8.85 -10.79 8.93
CA MET A 99 8.55 -10.54 7.52
C MET A 99 9.52 -9.48 6.94
N PRO A 100 10.16 -9.74 5.79
CA PRO A 100 10.98 -8.75 5.11
C PRO A 100 10.18 -7.51 4.72
N GLU A 101 10.75 -6.31 4.84
CA GLU A 101 10.06 -5.05 4.49
C GLU A 101 9.52 -5.01 3.05
N VAL A 102 10.20 -5.71 2.14
CA VAL A 102 9.75 -5.83 0.74
C VAL A 102 8.44 -6.60 0.62
N ASP A 103 8.28 -7.65 1.42
CA ASP A 103 7.09 -8.49 1.44
C ASP A 103 5.95 -7.75 2.15
N ILE A 104 6.24 -7.05 3.25
CA ILE A 104 5.27 -6.18 3.95
C ILE A 104 4.75 -5.10 3.00
N ALA A 105 5.62 -4.42 2.26
CA ALA A 105 5.22 -3.40 1.29
C ALA A 105 4.35 -3.98 0.16
N ASN A 106 4.61 -5.23 -0.25
CA ASN A 106 3.79 -5.92 -1.23
C ASN A 106 2.40 -6.27 -0.67
N GLU A 107 2.33 -6.81 0.55
CA GLU A 107 1.06 -7.08 1.23
C GLU A 107 0.21 -5.83 1.42
N MET A 108 0.84 -4.71 1.81
CA MET A 108 0.15 -3.43 1.92
C MET A 108 -0.44 -2.97 0.58
N LEU A 109 0.30 -3.11 -0.53
CA LEU A 109 -0.22 -2.80 -1.87
C LEU A 109 -1.41 -3.69 -2.24
N VAL A 110 -1.33 -4.99 -1.94
CA VAL A 110 -2.44 -5.94 -2.18
C VAL A 110 -3.68 -5.56 -1.36
N LEU A 111 -3.51 -5.21 -0.09
CA LEU A 111 -4.61 -4.75 0.78
C LEU A 111 -5.26 -3.45 0.27
N LEU A 112 -4.45 -2.48 -0.18
CA LEU A 112 -4.95 -1.25 -0.79
C LEU A 112 -5.78 -1.55 -2.05
N PHE A 113 -5.30 -2.47 -2.91
CA PHE A 113 -6.01 -2.87 -4.13
C PHE A 113 -7.31 -3.61 -3.82
N ALA A 114 -7.28 -4.58 -2.91
CA ALA A 114 -8.46 -5.33 -2.49
C ALA A 114 -9.53 -4.41 -1.90
N GLY A 115 -9.14 -3.48 -1.01
CA GLY A 115 -10.07 -2.49 -0.43
C GLY A 115 -10.73 -1.61 -1.48
N HIS A 116 -9.96 -1.16 -2.48
CA HIS A 116 -10.50 -0.41 -3.60
C HIS A 116 -11.52 -1.21 -4.43
N ASN A 117 -11.20 -2.45 -4.78
CA ASN A 117 -12.08 -3.31 -5.59
C ASN A 117 -13.37 -3.70 -4.86
N MET A 118 -13.29 -4.03 -3.57
CA MET A 118 -14.47 -4.40 -2.77
C MET A 118 -15.45 -3.23 -2.62
N THR A 119 -14.96 -2.02 -2.35
CA THR A 119 -15.84 -0.84 -2.22
C THR A 119 -16.43 -0.43 -3.55
N THR A 120 -15.65 -0.46 -4.63
CA THR A 120 -16.15 -0.15 -5.98
C THR A 120 -17.25 -1.11 -6.41
N SER A 121 -17.08 -2.42 -6.17
CA SER A 121 -18.09 -3.43 -6.51
C SER A 121 -19.33 -3.35 -5.62
N ALA A 122 -19.19 -3.05 -4.33
CA ALA A 122 -20.33 -2.82 -3.43
C ALA A 122 -21.17 -1.60 -3.86
N SER A 123 -20.53 -0.50 -4.25
CA SER A 123 -21.23 0.69 -4.75
C SER A 123 -21.94 0.46 -6.09
N GLN A 124 -21.45 -0.46 -6.94
CA GLN A 124 -22.13 -0.85 -8.18
C GLN A 124 -23.34 -1.77 -7.96
N ARG A 125 -23.38 -2.52 -6.85
CA ARG A 125 -24.53 -3.38 -6.51
C ARG A 125 -25.68 -2.62 -5.83
N ALA A 126 -25.40 -1.42 -5.34
CA ALA A 126 -26.37 -0.56 -4.68
C ALA A 126 -27.00 0.49 -5.61
N ALA A 127 -26.62 0.50 -6.90
CA ALA A 127 -27.12 1.39 -7.94
C ALA A 127 -27.85 0.57 -9.02
#